data_AF-A0A8S9ZC87-F1
#
_entry.id   AF-A0A8S9ZC87-F1
#
_cell.length_a   1.000
_cell.length_b   1.000
_cell.length_c   1.000
_cell.angle_alpha   90.00
_cell.angle_beta   90.00
_cell.angle_gamma   90.00
#
_symmetry.space_group_name_H-M   'P 1'
#
loop_
_entity.id
_entity.type
_entity.pdbx_description
1 polymer ?
#
loop_
_entity_poly.entity_id
_entity_poly.type
_entity_poly.pdbx_seq_one_letter_code
_entity_poly.pdbx_strand_id
1 'polypeptide(L)'
;MASSPLRTSIISTCIIFTIIGMGLSIAALLSPSWQVVNLQEYNSVHEHGLWLDCIRHVRDVTGVLLRRYLTETEPLHCVYKFDYDK
;
A
#
# COMPACT_ATOMS: atom_id res chain seq x y z
N MET A 1 19.40 41.69 10.01
CA MET A 1 17.92 41.61 10.08
C MET A 1 17.57 40.22 10.61
N ALA A 2 17.20 40.09 11.88
CA ALA A 2 16.79 38.82 12.46
C ALA A 2 15.30 38.57 12.16
N SER A 3 14.95 37.37 11.67
CA SER A 3 13.55 36.97 11.51
C SER A 3 12.91 36.71 12.88
N SER A 4 11.61 36.99 13.02
CA SER A 4 10.92 36.68 14.28
C SER A 4 10.94 35.16 14.54
N PRO A 5 11.20 34.72 15.78
CA PRO A 5 11.34 33.30 16.11
C PRO A 5 10.06 32.51 15.79
N LEU A 6 8.89 33.16 15.91
CA LEU A 6 7.59 32.59 15.53
C LEU A 6 7.53 32.27 14.03
N ARG A 7 7.98 33.20 13.17
CA ARG A 7 7.94 33.01 11.71
C ARG A 7 8.85 31.86 11.29
N THR A 8 10.07 31.78 11.85
CA THR A 8 10.99 30.67 11.57
C THR A 8 10.41 29.33 12.03
N SER A 9 9.75 29.28 13.19
CA SER A 9 9.10 28.07 13.70
C SER A 9 7.97 27.57 12.80
N ILE A 10 7.09 28.48 12.35
CA ILE A 10 5.98 28.14 11.43
C ILE A 10 6.53 27.60 10.11
N ILE A 11 7.50 28.28 9.49
CA ILE A 11 8.09 27.86 8.23
C ILE A 11 8.74 26.47 8.36
N SER A 12 9.52 26.25 9.42
CA SER A 12 10.14 24.96 9.70
C SER A 12 9.09 23.84 9.80
N THR A 13 8.01 24.09 10.54
CA THR A 13 6.91 23.14 10.72
C THR A 13 6.22 22.81 9.39
N CYS A 14 5.94 23.83 8.56
CA CYS A 14 5.39 23.63 7.22
C CYS A 14 6.30 22.76 6.35
N ILE A 15 7.61 23.05 6.33
CA ILE A 15 8.59 22.28 5.55
C ILE A 15 8.59 20.81 5.99
N ILE A 16 8.59 20.55 7.29
CA ILE A 16 8.56 19.18 7.83
C ILE A 16 7.31 18.44 7.36
N PHE A 17 6.13 19.06 7.49
CA PHE A 17 4.89 18.44 7.03
C PHE A 17 4.85 18.22 5.52
N THR A 18 5.42 19.14 4.72
CA THR A 18 5.54 18.96 3.28
C THR A 18 6.42 17.76 2.95
N ILE A 19 7.56 17.59 3.63
CA ILE A 19 8.45 16.44 3.42
C ILE A 19 7.75 15.12 3.76
N ILE A 20 7.03 15.07 4.89
CA ILE A 20 6.25 13.90 5.27
C ILE A 20 5.16 13.59 4.22
N GLY A 21 4.43 14.62 3.78
CA GLY A 21 3.39 14.48 2.75
C GLY A 21 3.95 13.97 1.42
N MET A 22 5.12 14.47 1.01
CA MET A 22 5.83 13.96 -0.17
C MET A 22 6.21 12.49 -0.01
N GLY A 23 6.75 12.09 1.15
CA GLY A 23 7.10 10.70 1.44
C GLY A 23 5.88 9.77 1.40
N LEU A 24 4.77 10.17 2.04
CA LEU A 24 3.52 9.42 2.01
C LEU A 24 2.94 9.31 0.60
N SER A 25 3.05 10.36 -0.21
CA SER A 25 2.58 10.35 -1.61
C SER A 25 3.40 9.36 -2.45
N ILE A 26 4.71 9.35 -2.30
CA ILE A 26 5.58 8.38 -2.98
C ILE A 26 5.25 6.95 -2.52
N ALA A 27 5.08 6.73 -1.21
CA ALA A 27 4.71 5.43 -0.67
C ALA A 27 3.35 4.95 -1.21
N ALA A 28 2.36 5.85 -1.33
CA ALA A 28 1.08 5.54 -1.95
C ALA A 28 1.23 5.20 -3.43
N LEU A 29 2.05 5.94 -4.19
CA LEU A 29 2.28 5.64 -5.62
C LEU A 29 2.94 4.28 -5.86
N LEU A 30 3.80 3.83 -4.95
CA LEU A 30 4.52 2.57 -5.06
C LEU A 30 3.78 1.39 -4.41
N SER A 31 2.75 1.63 -3.60
CA SER A 31 2.02 0.55 -2.92
C SER A 31 1.07 -0.19 -3.88
N PRO A 32 1.01 -1.53 -3.81
CA PRO A 32 0.08 -2.33 -4.59
C PRO A 32 -1.34 -2.38 -4.01
N SER A 33 -1.62 -1.66 -2.91
CA SER A 33 -2.85 -1.83 -2.12
C SER A 33 -3.86 -0.70 -2.30
N TRP A 34 -4.00 -0.15 -3.52
CA TRP A 34 -4.98 0.90 -3.82
C TRP A 34 -6.40 0.36 -3.76
N GLN A 35 -6.57 -0.88 -4.23
CA GLN A 35 -7.83 -1.61 -4.13
C GLN A 35 -7.53 -3.06 -3.77
N VAL A 36 -8.12 -3.54 -2.67
CA VAL A 36 -8.00 -4.94 -2.24
C VAL A 36 -9.34 -5.64 -2.46
N VAL A 37 -9.34 -6.68 -3.29
CA VAL A 37 -10.52 -7.45 -3.68
C VAL A 37 -10.35 -8.90 -3.23
N ASN A 38 -11.39 -9.46 -2.61
CA ASN A 38 -11.41 -10.88 -2.25
C ASN A 38 -12.27 -11.64 -3.26
N LEU A 39 -11.63 -12.49 -4.06
CA LEU A 39 -12.30 -13.38 -5.00
C LEU A 39 -12.56 -14.72 -4.31
N GLN A 40 -13.78 -14.89 -3.80
CA GLN A 40 -14.19 -16.09 -3.09
C GLN A 40 -14.17 -17.34 -4.00
N GLU A 41 -14.52 -17.18 -5.28
CA GLU A 41 -14.53 -18.28 -6.26
C GLU A 41 -13.13 -18.88 -6.51
N TYR A 42 -12.10 -18.04 -6.43
CA TYR A 42 -10.70 -18.44 -6.62
C TYR A 42 -9.93 -18.56 -5.31
N ASN A 43 -10.62 -18.41 -4.17
CA ASN A 43 -10.03 -18.36 -2.85
C ASN A 43 -8.75 -17.52 -2.83
N SER A 44 -8.80 -16.29 -3.34
CA SER A 44 -7.63 -15.42 -3.46
C SER A 44 -7.98 -13.97 -3.15
N VAL A 45 -7.01 -13.25 -2.60
CA VAL A 45 -7.04 -11.80 -2.41
C VAL A 45 -6.15 -11.17 -3.46
N HIS A 46 -6.71 -10.24 -4.21
CA HIS A 46 -6.00 -9.45 -5.20
C HIS A 46 -5.83 -8.02 -4.66
N GLU A 47 -4.59 -7.54 -4.66
CA GLU A 47 -4.25 -6.16 -4.36
C GLU A 47 -3.85 -5.48 -5.68
N HIS A 48 -4.59 -4.44 -6.03
CA HIS A 48 -4.35 -3.66 -7.23
C HIS A 48 -3.69 -2.33 -6.88
N GLY A 49 -2.54 -2.08 -7.50
CA GLY A 49 -1.85 -0.81 -7.47
C GLY A 49 -1.78 -0.15 -8.84
N LEU A 50 -1.06 0.97 -8.87
CA LEU A 50 -0.80 1.71 -10.10
C LEU A 50 0.13 0.94 -11.05
N TRP A 51 1.19 0.34 -10.50
CA TRP A 51 2.25 -0.33 -11.27
C TRP A 51 2.23 -1.85 -11.14
N LEU A 52 1.78 -2.34 -9.99
CA LEU A 52 1.86 -3.75 -9.60
C LEU A 52 0.45 -4.23 -9.29
N ASP A 53 0.14 -5.44 -9.73
CA ASP A 53 -1.00 -6.20 -9.27
C ASP A 53 -0.46 -7.42 -8.50
N CYS A 54 -0.83 -7.56 -7.24
CA CYS A 54 -0.37 -8.62 -6.36
C CYS A 54 -1.52 -9.58 -6.03
N ILE A 55 -1.23 -10.87 -6.03
CA ILE A 55 -2.19 -11.93 -5.75
C ILE A 55 -1.69 -12.76 -4.58
N ARG A 56 -2.62 -13.05 -3.68
CA ARG A 56 -2.40 -13.90 -2.53
C ARG A 56 -3.46 -14.98 -2.50
N HIS A 57 -3.07 -16.22 -2.66
CA HIS A 57 -4.00 -17.33 -2.48
C HIS A 57 -4.37 -17.44 -1.00
N VAL A 58 -5.58 -17.90 -0.75
CA VAL A 58 -6.14 -18.15 0.57
C VAL A 58 -6.47 -19.63 0.66
N ARG A 59 -5.82 -20.36 1.56
CA ARG A 59 -6.22 -21.75 1.82
C ARG A 59 -7.64 -21.86 2.36
N ASP A 60 -8.38 -22.86 1.89
CA ASP A 60 -9.68 -23.25 2.45
C ASP A 60 -9.48 -23.77 3.86
N VAL A 61 -9.67 -22.89 4.84
CA VAL A 61 -9.56 -23.21 6.25
C VAL A 61 -10.85 -22.81 6.95
N THR A 62 -11.39 -23.76 7.72
CA THR A 62 -12.63 -23.63 8.50
C THR A 62 -12.43 -22.66 9.66
N GLY A 63 -12.54 -21.35 9.39
CA GLY A 63 -12.59 -20.31 10.41
C GLY A 63 -12.11 -18.94 9.92
N VAL A 64 -12.92 -17.90 10.10
CA VAL A 64 -12.66 -16.53 9.58
C VAL A 64 -11.37 -15.92 10.16
N LEU A 65 -11.07 -16.17 11.43
CA LEU A 65 -9.86 -15.65 12.09
C LEU A 65 -8.59 -16.37 11.63
N LEU A 66 -8.66 -17.71 11.51
CA LEU A 66 -7.54 -18.52 11.04
C LEU A 66 -7.26 -18.24 9.56
N ARG A 67 -8.29 -17.91 8.78
CA ARG A 67 -8.18 -17.47 7.39
C ARG A 67 -7.26 -16.26 7.25
N ARG A 68 -7.49 -15.15 7.96
CA ARG A 68 -6.59 -13.98 7.92
C ARG A 68 -5.15 -14.30 8.28
N TYR A 69 -4.94 -15.06 9.36
CA TYR A 69 -3.58 -15.41 9.82
C TYR A 69 -2.83 -16.25 8.79
N LEU A 70 -3.50 -17.24 8.19
CA LEU A 70 -2.88 -18.08 7.16
C LEU A 70 -2.71 -17.36 5.83
N THR A 71 -3.65 -16.45 5.48
CA THR A 71 -3.48 -15.60 4.29
C THR A 71 -2.20 -14.79 4.43
N GLU A 72 -1.90 -14.24 5.61
CA GLU A 72 -0.65 -13.52 5.91
C GLU A 72 0.63 -14.37 5.87
N THR A 73 0.53 -15.69 5.79
CA THR A 73 1.70 -16.57 5.64
C THR A 73 1.93 -17.05 4.21
N GLU A 74 0.95 -16.89 3.32
CA GLU A 74 1.06 -17.35 1.92
C GLU A 74 1.95 -16.42 1.09
N PRO A 75 2.72 -16.93 0.11
CA PRO A 75 3.59 -16.09 -0.70
C PRO A 75 2.77 -15.07 -1.51
N LEU A 76 3.19 -13.81 -1.46
CA LEU A 76 2.61 -12.74 -2.26
C LEU A 76 3.22 -12.77 -3.67
N HIS A 77 2.39 -12.94 -4.69
CA HIS A 77 2.83 -12.97 -6.09
C HIS A 77 2.47 -11.66 -6.78
N CYS A 78 3.46 -10.79 -7.01
CA CYS A 78 3.27 -9.50 -7.67
C CYS A 78 3.74 -9.54 -9.12
N VAL A 79 2.91 -9.00 -10.02
CA VAL A 79 3.19 -8.89 -11.45
C VAL A 79 3.09 -7.43 -11.86
N TYR A 80 3.91 -7.00 -12.83
CA TYR A 80 3.82 -5.66 -13.38
C TYR A 80 2.55 -5.52 -14.22
N LYS A 81 1.79 -4.45 -13.96
CA LYS A 81 0.47 -4.23 -14.57
C LYS A 81 0.48 -4.20 -16.09
N PHE A 82 1.58 -3.79 -16.70
CA PHE A 82 1.68 -3.69 -18.16
C PHE A 82 2.42 -4.86 -18.81
N ASP A 83 2.72 -5.92 -18.04
CA ASP A 83 3.30 -7.14 -18.60
C ASP A 83 2.26 -8.07 -19.24
N TYR A 84 0.96 -7.80 -19.09
CA TYR A 84 -0.14 -8.62 -19.63
C TYR A 84 -0.33 -8.51 -21.15
N ASP A 85 0.17 -7.44 -21.80
CA ASP A 85 -0.09 -7.13 -23.22
C ASP A 85 0.93 -7.76 -24.21
N LYS A 86 1.53 -8.91 -23.85
CA LYS A 86 2.45 -9.66 -24.74
C LYS A 86 1.79 -10.95 -25.24
#